data_AF-A0A7C0ZPA3-F1
#
_entry.id   AF-A0A7C0ZPA3-F1
#
_cell.length_a   1.000
_cell.length_b   1.000
_cell.length_c   1.000
_cell.angle_alpha   90.00
_cell.angle_beta   90.00
_cell.angle_gamma   90.00
#
_symmetry.space_group_name_H-M   'P 1'
#
loop_
_entity.id
_entity.type
_entity.pdbx_description
1 polymer ?
#
loop_
_entity_poly.entity_id
_entity_poly.type
_entity_poly.pdbx_seq_one_letter_code
_entity_poly.pdbx_strand_id
1 'polypeptide(L)' 'MQNDPCQKRIRPGNYKAFMTRTTDDAGKVNWDIQMPFGSSLLIFRCSGIEDEATVTGPANTLQVEKIVAAAQQEKSRV' A
#
# COMPACT_ATOMS: atom_id res chain seq x y z
N MET A 1 1.11 -14.57 17.67
CA MET A 1 0.82 -13.94 16.36
C MET A 1 2.07 -14.12 15.51
N GLN A 2 2.04 -15.07 14.58
CA GLN A 2 3.17 -15.31 13.69
C GLN A 2 3.12 -14.24 12.60
N ASN A 3 4.16 -13.39 12.53
CA ASN A 3 4.29 -12.45 11.42
C ASN A 3 4.53 -13.28 10.15
N ASP A 4 3.70 -13.10 9.13
CA ASP A 4 3.97 -13.65 7.81
C ASP A 4 5.29 -13.04 7.30
N PRO A 5 6.32 -13.86 6.95
CA PRO A 5 7.61 -13.34 6.50
C PRO A 5 7.52 -12.53 5.20
N CYS A 6 6.44 -12.68 4.44
CA CYS A 6 6.18 -11.93 3.21
C CYS A 6 5.41 -10.63 3.47
N GLN A 7 5.02 -10.34 4.71
CA GLN A 7 4.22 -9.18 5.07
C GLN A 7 4.93 -8.27 6.07
N LYS A 8 4.98 -6.98 5.75
CA LYS A 8 5.61 -5.94 6.57
C LYS A 8 4.62 -4.83 6.89
N ARG A 9 4.65 -4.33 8.13
CA ARG A 9 3.92 -3.12 8.51
C ARG A 9 4.74 -1.90 8.09
N ILE A 10 4.11 -0.97 7.37
CA ILE A 10 4.73 0.28 6.95
C ILE A 10 3.85 1.48 7.35
N ARG A 11 4.42 2.68 7.29
CA ARG A 11 3.73 3.93 7.61
C ARG A 11 3.97 4.98 6.52
N PRO A 12 3.25 4.91 5.38
CA PRO A 12 3.29 5.98 4.38
C PRO A 12 2.58 7.22 4.94
N GLY A 13 3.34 8.27 5.22
CA GLY A 13 2.86 9.44 5.95
C GLY A 13 2.37 9.08 7.36
N ASN A 14 1.14 9.50 7.69
CA ASN A 14 0.53 9.25 9.01
C ASN A 14 -0.37 8.00 9.06
N TYR A 15 -0.44 7.21 7.98
CA TYR A 15 -1.35 6.08 7.88
C TYR A 15 -0.65 4.76 8.18
N LYS A 16 -1.39 3.83 8.81
CA LYS A 16 -0.93 2.46 9.01
C LYS A 16 -1.25 1.65 7.76
N ALA A 17 -0.26 0.97 7.21
CA ALA A 17 -0.45 0.12 6.05
C ALA A 17 0.29 -1.22 6.19
N PHE A 18 -0.13 -2.19 5.39
CA PHE A 18 0.53 -3.47 5.23
C PHE A 18 1.09 -3.57 3.83
N MET A 19 2.37 -3.91 3.74
CA MET A 19 3.04 -4.24 2.49
C MET A 19 3.22 -5.74 2.41
N THR A 20 2.83 -6.33 1.29
CA THR A 20 2.93 -7.77 1.06
C THR A 20 3.75 -8.01 -0.19
N ARG A 21 4.77 -8.87 -0.10
CA ARG A 21 5.55 -9.35 -1.23
C ARG A 21 4.96 -10.66 -1.72
N THR A 22 4.76 -10.79 -3.01
CA THR A 22 4.39 -12.06 -3.65
C THR A 22 5.34 -12.35 -4.81
N THR A 23 5.51 -13.63 -5.12
CA THR A 23 6.20 -14.09 -6.33
C THR A 23 5.21 -14.91 -7.13
N ASP A 24 5.00 -14.58 -8.40
CA ASP A 24 4.10 -15.36 -9.26
C ASP A 24 4.77 -16.64 -9.80
N ASP A 25 4.00 -17.47 -10.51
CA ASP A 25 4.47 -18.74 -11.07
C ASP A 25 5.59 -18.56 -12.12
N ALA A 26 5.75 -17.35 -12.67
CA ALA A 26 6.83 -16.99 -13.59
C ALA A 26 8.08 -16.46 -12.87
N GLY A 27 8.09 -16.44 -11.54
CA GLY A 27 9.19 -15.94 -10.72
C GLY A 27 9.21 -14.41 -10.56
N LYS A 28 8.20 -13.69 -11.03
CA LYS A 28 8.14 -12.23 -10.98
C LYS A 28 7.70 -11.78 -9.59
N VAL A 29 8.45 -10.85 -9.03
CA VAL A 29 8.17 -10.25 -7.71
C VAL A 29 7.14 -9.13 -7.87
N ASN A 30 6.10 -9.17 -7.02
CA ASN A 30 5.05 -8.17 -6.94
C ASN A 30 4.92 -7.69 -5.49
N TRP A 31 4.47 -6.44 -5.32
CA TRP A 31 4.27 -5.82 -4.02
C TRP A 31 2.90 -5.16 -3.95
N ASP A 32 2.16 -5.45 -2.89
CA ASP A 32 0.87 -4.85 -2.60
C ASP A 32 0.94 -4.07 -1.29
N ILE A 33 0.65 -2.77 -1.34
CA ILE A 33 0.49 -1.92 -0.16
C ILE A 33 -1.00 -1.70 0.06
N GLN A 34 -1.49 -2.16 1.21
CA GLN A 34 -2.88 -2.04 1.65
C GLN A 34 -2.95 -1.03 2.80
N MET A 35 -3.68 0.06 2.57
CA MET A 35 -3.82 1.15 3.51
C MET A 35 -5.31 1.43 3.78
N PRO A 36 -5.85 0.97 4.92
CA PRO A 36 -7.20 1.31 5.33
C PRO A 36 -7.30 2.77 5.79
N PHE A 37 -8.40 3.43 5.44
CA PHE A 37 -8.74 4.78 5.92
C PHE A 37 -10.26 4.95 5.99
N GLY A 38 -10.78 5.32 7.18
CA GLY A 38 -12.22 5.36 7.42
C GLY A 38 -12.91 4.02 7.07
N SER A 39 -13.93 4.07 6.20
CA SER A 39 -14.61 2.89 5.63
C SER A 39 -14.15 2.56 4.20
N SER A 40 -12.90 2.90 3.86
CA SER A 40 -12.30 2.68 2.54
C SER A 40 -10.94 1.97 2.66
N LEU A 41 -10.50 1.33 1.58
CA LEU A 41 -9.20 0.69 1.46
C LEU A 41 -8.49 1.19 0.20
N LEU A 42 -7.28 1.73 0.37
CA LEU A 42 -6.38 2.02 -0.75
C LEU A 42 -5.47 0.82 -0.97
N ILE A 43 -5.37 0.36 -2.21
CA ILE A 43 -4.43 -0.68 -2.62
C ILE A 43 -3.50 -0.09 -3.68
N PHE A 44 -2.21 -0.05 -3.38
CA PHE A 44 -1.17 0.32 -4.34
C PHE A 44 -0.39 -0.92 -4.73
N ARG A 45 -0.43 -1.27 -6.02
CA ARG A 45 0.17 -2.49 -6.56
C ARG A 45 1.37 -2.16 -7.43
N CYS A 46 2.50 -2.77 -7.14
CA CYS A 46 3.71 -2.73 -7.95
C CYS A 46 3.98 -4.11 -8.51
N SER A 47 4.11 -4.25 -9.83
CA SER A 47 4.42 -5.53 -10.47
C SER A 47 5.79 -5.48 -11.15
N GLY A 48 6.61 -6.51 -10.92
CA GLY A 48 7.91 -6.65 -11.58
C GLY A 48 9.01 -5.79 -10.97
N ILE A 49 8.85 -5.41 -9.71
CA ILE A 49 9.87 -4.69 -8.94
C ILE A 49 10.41 -5.67 -7.92
N GLU A 50 11.67 -6.07 -8.06
CA GLU A 50 12.30 -7.04 -7.14
C GLU A 50 12.69 -6.40 -5.81
N ASP A 51 13.16 -5.15 -5.87
CA ASP A 51 13.71 -4.43 -4.73
C ASP A 51 12.63 -3.71 -3.90
N GLU A 52 12.65 -3.94 -2.59
CA GLU A 52 11.75 -3.32 -1.62
C GLU A 52 11.98 -1.80 -1.52
N ALA A 53 13.24 -1.35 -1.57
CA ALA A 53 13.56 0.08 -1.42
C ALA A 53 12.93 0.91 -2.55
N THR A 54 12.93 0.34 -3.76
CA THR A 54 12.28 0.91 -4.94
C THR A 54 10.75 1.03 -4.79
N VAL A 55 10.10 0.22 -3.96
CA VAL A 55 8.64 0.29 -3.71
C VAL A 55 8.29 1.19 -2.53
N THR A 56 9.09 1.13 -1.47
CA THR A 56 8.87 1.92 -0.25
C THR A 56 9.20 3.41 -0.44
N GLY A 57 10.15 3.74 -1.30
CA GLY A 57 10.46 5.13 -1.66
C GLY A 57 9.26 5.88 -2.25
N PRO A 58 8.65 5.42 -3.35
CA PRO A 58 7.43 6.00 -3.91
C PRO A 58 6.24 5.99 -2.94
N ALA A 59 6.10 4.95 -2.12
CA ALA A 59 5.04 4.90 -1.13
C ALA A 59 5.12 6.05 -0.10
N ASN A 60 6.32 6.53 0.20
CA ASN A 60 6.55 7.69 1.06
C ASN A 60 6.36 9.04 0.35
N THR A 61 6.43 9.08 -0.98
CA THR A 61 6.18 10.30 -1.77
C THR A 61 4.74 10.44 -2.22
N LEU A 62 3.94 9.36 -2.14
CA LEU A 62 2.51 9.42 -2.36
C LEU A 62 1.89 10.47 -1.42
N GLN A 63 1.16 11.42 -2.01
CA GLN A 63 0.40 12.43 -1.27
C GLN A 63 -0.88 11.79 -0.72
N VAL A 64 -0.70 10.79 0.15
CA VAL A 64 -1.75 9.94 0.71
C VAL A 64 -2.89 10.76 1.29
N GLU A 65 -2.58 11.84 2.00
CA GLU A 65 -3.57 12.74 2.59
C GLU A 65 -4.51 13.36 1.55
N LYS A 66 -4.01 13.71 0.36
CA LYS A 66 -4.84 14.24 -0.72
C LYS A 66 -5.73 13.18 -1.34
N ILE A 67 -5.21 11.96 -1.49
CA ILE A 67 -5.99 10.82 -2.01
C ILE A 67 -7.15 10.51 -1.05
N VAL A 68 -6.86 10.46 0.26
CA VAL A 68 -7.88 10.25 1.30
C VAL A 68 -8.92 11.36 1.29
N ALA A 69 -8.49 12.63 1.23
CA ALA A 69 -9.39 13.77 1.18
C ALA A 69 -10.34 13.70 -0.04
N ALA A 70 -9.81 13.42 -1.23
CA ALA A 70 -10.61 13.27 -2.44
C ALA A 70 -11.64 12.13 -2.31
N ALA A 71 -11.20 10.95 -1.84
CA ALA A 71 -12.07 9.78 -1.71
C ALA A 71 -13.15 9.93 -0.63
N GLN A 72 -12.91 10.73 0.41
CA GLN A 72 -13.88 10.98 1.48
C GLN A 72 -14.83 12.14 1.17
N GLN A 73 -14.39 13.13 0.40
CA GLN A 73 -15.24 14.25 -0.02
C GLN A 73 -16.45 13.79 -0.85
N GLU A 74 -16.29 12.71 -1.61
CA GLU A 74 -17.37 12.10 -2.39
C GLU A 74 -18.46 11.46 -1.52
N LYS A 75 -18.09 10.92 -0.33
CA LYS A 75 -19.06 10.33 0.61
C LYS A 75 -19.97 11.34 1.31
N SER A 76 -19.62 12.62 1.30
CA SER A 76 -20.43 13.69 1.93
C SER A 76 -21.49 14.29 0.98
N ARG A 77 -21.47 13.89 -0.30
CA ARG A 77 -22.39 14.39 -1.34
C ARG A 77 -23.59 13.48 -1.62
N VAL A 78 -23.71 12.36 -0.90
CA VAL A 78 -24.78 11.36 -1.04
C VAL A 78 -25.66 11.36 0.20
#